data_AF-A0A396S195-F1
#
_entry.id   AF-A0A396S195-F1
#
_cell.length_a   1.000
_cell.length_b   1.000
_cell.length_c   1.000
_cell.angle_alpha   90.00
_cell.angle_beta   90.00
_cell.angle_gamma   90.00
#
_symmetry.space_group_name_H-M   'P 1'
#
loop_
_entity.id
_entity.type
_entity.pdbx_description
1 polymer ?
#
loop_
_entity_poly.entity_id
_entity_poly.type
_entity_poly.pdbx_seq_one_letter_code
_entity_poly.pdbx_strand_id
1 'polypeptide(L)'
;MEILTLIVVGGILVFFVLIVLGHAKGAPKPESMSIEAILGRIQSEEAWIRRYKSLPFSNQQGSGIKKQYEGKKLYIMELQLEFMRRGLVAQGKDIEKETMVPIMRRAIELMRSGMDEDAAQSQASAEYIEKRDAGKSQQEPE
;
A
#
# COMPACT_ATOMS: atom_id res chain seq x y z
N MET A 1 40.81 -22.25 8.41
CA MET A 1 39.63 -21.80 9.18
C MET A 1 39.42 -20.29 9.09
N GLU A 2 40.47 -19.47 9.13
CA GLU A 2 40.37 -18.00 9.12
C GLU A 2 39.68 -17.40 7.89
N ILE A 3 39.90 -17.96 6.69
CA ILE A 3 39.27 -17.50 5.44
C ILE A 3 37.74 -17.71 5.47
N LEU A 4 37.27 -18.83 6.03
CA LEU A 4 35.85 -19.13 6.13
C LEU A 4 35.15 -18.14 7.09
N THR A 5 35.81 -17.82 8.22
CA THR A 5 35.31 -16.83 9.18
C THR A 5 35.19 -15.44 8.55
N LEU A 6 36.18 -15.02 7.75
CA LEU A 6 36.15 -13.73 7.03
C LEU A 6 35.00 -13.65 6.01
N ILE A 7 34.72 -14.74 5.28
CA ILE A 7 33.61 -14.79 4.32
C ILE A 7 32.25 -14.70 5.05
N VAL A 8 32.08 -15.43 6.15
CA VAL A 8 30.85 -15.40 6.94
C VAL A 8 30.61 -14.02 7.55
N VAL A 9 31.64 -13.44 8.18
CA VAL A 9 31.54 -12.09 8.79
C VAL A 9 31.32 -11.02 7.72
N GLY A 10 32.00 -11.11 6.58
CA GLY A 10 31.80 -10.21 5.44
C GLY A 10 30.37 -10.28 4.90
N GLY A 11 29.82 -11.48 4.74
CA GLY A 11 28.42 -11.67 4.29
C GLY A 11 27.41 -11.07 5.26
N ILE A 12 27.62 -11.23 6.57
CA ILE A 12 26.76 -10.64 7.61
C ILE A 12 26.82 -9.11 7.55
N LEU A 13 28.03 -8.53 7.45
CA LEU A 13 28.20 -7.07 7.35
C LEU A 13 27.50 -6.50 6.11
N VAL A 14 27.66 -7.13 4.95
CA VAL A 14 26.98 -6.72 3.71
C VAL A 14 25.46 -6.78 3.89
N PHE A 15 24.94 -7.83 4.53
CA PHE A 15 23.51 -7.95 4.81
C PHE A 15 23.00 -6.82 5.71
N PHE A 16 23.72 -6.48 6.78
CA PHE A 16 23.36 -5.34 7.66
C PHE A 16 23.42 -4.00 6.92
N VAL A 17 24.44 -3.78 6.10
CA VAL A 17 24.55 -2.55 5.28
C VAL A 17 23.37 -2.44 4.31
N LEU A 18 22.96 -3.53 3.66
CA LEU A 18 21.78 -3.56 2.79
C LEU A 18 20.49 -3.25 3.56
N ILE A 19 20.34 -3.75 4.78
CA ILE A 19 19.19 -3.43 5.65
C ILE A 19 19.15 -1.94 6.00
N VAL A 20 20.29 -1.37 6.40
CA VAL A 20 20.40 0.04 6.79
C VAL A 20 20.12 0.96 5.59
N LEU A 21 20.71 0.67 4.42
CA LEU A 21 20.47 1.41 3.19
C LEU A 21 19.00 1.30 2.73
N GLY A 22 18.39 0.13 2.92
CA GLY A 22 16.97 -0.10 2.65
C GLY A 22 16.06 0.73 3.56
N HIS A 23 16.38 0.82 4.85
CA HIS A 23 15.64 1.66 5.80
C HIS A 23 15.74 3.16 5.47
N ALA A 24 16.90 3.63 4.97
CA ALA A 24 17.11 5.03 4.62
C ALA A 24 16.35 5.48 3.35
N LYS A 25 16.14 4.59 2.37
CA LYS A 25 15.39 4.90 1.14
C LYS A 25 13.87 4.86 1.29
N GLY A 26 13.37 4.33 2.40
CA GLY A 26 11.94 4.08 2.60
C GLY A 26 11.44 2.90 1.76
N ALA A 27 10.13 2.62 1.86
CA ALA A 27 9.52 1.55 1.09
C ALA A 27 9.62 1.84 -0.42
N PRO A 28 9.95 0.84 -1.26
CA PRO A 28 10.02 1.04 -2.70
C PRO A 28 8.66 1.47 -3.26
N LYS A 29 8.67 2.40 -4.22
CA LYS A 29 7.45 2.87 -4.88
C LYS A 29 6.79 1.72 -5.66
N PRO A 30 5.47 1.49 -5.54
CA PRO A 30 4.79 0.38 -6.24
C PRO A 30 5.04 0.34 -7.75
N GLU A 31 5.14 1.51 -8.40
CA GLU A 31 5.35 1.62 -9.85
C GLU A 31 6.72 1.07 -10.29
N SER A 32 7.70 1.08 -9.39
CA SER A 32 9.07 0.60 -9.66
C SER A 32 9.25 -0.91 -9.44
N MET A 33 8.24 -1.60 -8.93
CA MET A 33 8.32 -3.01 -8.55
C MET A 33 7.80 -3.92 -9.66
N SER A 34 8.26 -5.18 -9.72
CA SER A 34 7.62 -6.22 -10.55
C SER A 34 6.30 -6.68 -9.92
N ILE A 35 5.47 -7.41 -10.67
CA ILE A 35 4.19 -7.93 -10.15
C ILE A 35 4.43 -8.90 -9.00
N GLU A 36 5.42 -9.78 -9.14
CA GLU A 36 5.82 -10.76 -8.11
C GLU A 36 6.32 -10.04 -6.86
N ALA A 37 7.10 -8.97 -7.04
CA ALA A 37 7.58 -8.16 -5.93
C ALA A 37 6.44 -7.44 -5.21
N ILE A 38 5.42 -6.94 -5.93
CA ILE A 38 4.22 -6.34 -5.34
C ILE A 38 3.48 -7.36 -4.49
N LEU A 39 3.19 -8.54 -5.02
CA LEU A 39 2.49 -9.60 -4.30
C LEU A 39 3.26 -10.07 -3.06
N GLY A 40 4.57 -10.30 -3.19
CA GLY A 40 5.41 -10.68 -2.06
C GLY A 40 5.48 -9.58 -0.99
N ARG A 41 5.47 -8.31 -1.40
CA ARG A 41 5.43 -7.18 -0.46
C ARG A 41 4.10 -7.12 0.27
N ILE A 42 2.96 -7.24 -0.42
CA ILE A 42 1.63 -7.28 0.21
C ILE A 42 1.60 -8.36 1.30
N GLN A 43 2.03 -9.58 0.99
CA GLN A 43 2.06 -10.68 1.96
C GLN A 43 2.93 -10.38 3.18
N SER A 44 4.10 -9.77 2.97
CA SER A 44 5.03 -9.40 4.03
C SER A 44 4.46 -8.30 4.95
N GLU A 45 3.87 -7.26 4.35
CA GLU A 45 3.26 -6.16 5.11
C GLU A 45 2.01 -6.63 5.87
N GLU A 46 1.19 -7.50 5.27
CA GLU A 46 0.05 -8.14 5.95
C GLU A 46 0.49 -9.01 7.12
N ALA A 47 1.59 -9.76 6.98
CA ALA A 47 2.14 -10.57 8.06
C ALA A 47 2.56 -9.68 9.24
N TRP A 48 3.18 -8.53 8.95
CA TRP A 48 3.51 -7.54 9.97
C TRP A 48 2.25 -6.99 10.65
N ILE A 49 1.22 -6.63 9.87
CA ILE A 49 -0.06 -6.12 10.39
C ILE A 49 -0.76 -7.14 11.28
N ARG A 50 -0.80 -8.42 10.87
CA ARG A 50 -1.35 -9.51 11.69
C ARG A 50 -0.61 -9.61 13.03
N ARG A 51 0.73 -9.54 13.00
CA ARG A 51 1.54 -9.55 14.22
C ARG A 51 1.30 -8.32 15.10
N TYR A 52 1.11 -7.14 14.51
CA TYR A 52 0.76 -5.94 15.26
C TYR A 52 -0.60 -6.10 15.96
N LYS A 53 -1.62 -6.58 15.24
CA LYS A 53 -2.98 -6.81 15.78
C LYS A 53 -3.00 -7.87 16.88
N SER A 54 -2.04 -8.79 16.90
CA SER A 54 -1.90 -9.80 17.95
C SER A 54 -1.19 -9.29 19.22
N LEU A 55 -0.63 -8.07 19.21
CA LEU A 55 -0.02 -7.49 20.41
C LEU A 55 -1.09 -7.10 21.43
N PRO A 56 -0.79 -7.10 22.75
CA PRO A 56 -1.68 -6.53 23.75
C PRO A 56 -2.06 -5.07 23.42
N PHE A 57 -3.27 -4.64 23.77
CA PHE A 57 -3.78 -3.31 23.43
C PHE A 57 -2.86 -2.17 23.90
N SER A 58 -2.28 -2.29 25.10
CA SER A 58 -1.27 -1.36 25.62
C SER A 58 -0.06 -1.17 24.70
N ASN A 59 0.33 -2.24 24.00
CA ASN A 59 1.49 -2.25 23.11
C ASN A 59 1.12 -1.73 21.72
N GLN A 60 -0.15 -1.83 21.31
CA GLN A 60 -0.65 -1.25 20.06
C GLN A 60 -0.71 0.28 20.12
N GLN A 61 -0.97 0.85 21.30
CA GLN A 61 -1.11 2.30 21.47
C GLN A 61 0.20 3.09 21.40
N GLY A 62 1.36 2.42 21.32
CA GLY A 62 2.64 3.11 21.15
C GLY A 62 2.63 3.99 19.90
N SER A 63 2.89 5.28 20.04
CA SER A 63 2.77 6.27 18.96
C SER A 63 3.59 5.90 17.71
N GLY A 64 4.79 5.35 17.90
CA GLY A 64 5.65 4.89 16.81
C GLY A 64 5.09 3.68 16.06
N ILE A 65 4.67 2.65 16.79
CA ILE A 65 4.16 1.41 16.17
C ILE A 65 2.78 1.60 15.54
N LYS A 66 1.94 2.46 16.13
CA LYS A 66 0.66 2.87 15.53
C LYS A 66 0.88 3.61 14.21
N LYS A 67 1.82 4.56 14.15
CA LYS A 67 2.18 5.25 12.89
C LYS A 67 2.68 4.27 11.82
N GLN A 68 3.50 3.29 12.21
CA GLN A 68 3.94 2.23 11.29
C GLN A 68 2.78 1.38 10.79
N TYR A 69 1.84 1.04 11.67
CA TYR A 69 0.63 0.31 11.31
C TYR A 69 -0.19 1.07 10.27
N GLU A 70 -0.53 2.33 10.53
CA GLU A 70 -1.29 3.17 9.56
C GLU A 70 -0.54 3.33 8.24
N GLY A 71 0.77 3.59 8.29
CA GLY A 71 1.60 3.71 7.09
C GLY A 71 1.65 2.43 6.26
N LYS A 72 1.67 1.26 6.90
CA LYS A 72 1.65 -0.04 6.22
C LYS A 72 0.29 -0.35 5.59
N LYS A 73 -0.82 0.02 6.23
CA LYS A 73 -2.16 -0.10 5.62
C LYS A 73 -2.26 0.73 4.34
N LEU A 74 -1.87 2.00 4.42
CA LEU A 74 -1.82 2.89 3.26
C LEU A 74 -0.96 2.30 2.14
N TYR A 75 0.23 1.81 2.48
CA TYR A 75 1.14 1.23 1.50
C TYR A 75 0.60 -0.05 0.86
N ILE A 76 -0.12 -0.90 1.60
CA ILE A 76 -0.82 -2.07 1.03
C ILE A 76 -1.89 -1.62 0.02
N MET A 77 -2.66 -0.58 0.33
CA MET A 77 -3.66 -0.05 -0.62
C MET A 77 -3.01 0.49 -1.90
N GLU A 78 -1.87 1.17 -1.78
CA GLU A 78 -1.08 1.64 -2.93
C GLU A 78 -0.56 0.48 -3.79
N LEU A 79 -0.07 -0.59 -3.17
CA LEU A 79 0.37 -1.81 -3.85
C LEU A 79 -0.78 -2.52 -4.56
N GLN A 80 -1.94 -2.64 -3.91
CA GLN A 80 -3.15 -3.25 -4.48
C GLN A 80 -3.68 -2.43 -5.67
N LEU A 81 -3.68 -1.09 -5.56
CA LEU A 81 -4.08 -0.21 -6.64
C LEU A 81 -3.19 -0.41 -7.88
N GLU A 82 -1.87 -0.44 -7.69
CA GLU A 82 -0.94 -0.65 -8.81
C GLU A 82 -1.07 -2.06 -9.42
N PHE A 83 -1.24 -3.09 -8.58
CA PHE A 83 -1.50 -4.45 -9.05
C PHE A 83 -2.77 -4.51 -9.93
N MET A 84 -3.87 -3.95 -9.45
CA MET A 84 -5.13 -3.88 -10.18
C MET A 84 -4.98 -3.07 -11.48
N ARG A 85 -4.33 -1.90 -11.41
CA ARG A 85 -4.09 -1.04 -12.57
C ARG A 85 -3.35 -1.82 -13.67
N ARG A 86 -2.27 -2.53 -13.34
CA ARG A 86 -1.53 -3.36 -14.30
C ARG A 86 -2.38 -4.49 -14.87
N GLY A 87 -3.18 -5.15 -14.03
CA GLY A 87 -4.10 -6.20 -14.47
C GLY A 87 -5.12 -5.70 -15.49
N LEU A 88 -5.67 -4.49 -15.28
CA LEU A 88 -6.62 -3.85 -16.19
C LEU A 88 -5.97 -3.42 -17.51
N VAL A 89 -4.77 -2.84 -17.44
CA VAL A 89 -4.00 -2.45 -18.64
C VAL A 89 -3.67 -3.67 -19.50
N ALA A 90 -3.25 -4.77 -18.89
CA ALA A 90 -2.96 -6.02 -19.60
C ALA A 90 -4.22 -6.61 -20.27
N GLN A 91 -5.41 -6.32 -19.74
CA GLN A 91 -6.70 -6.72 -20.30
C GLN A 91 -7.24 -5.71 -21.34
N GLY A 92 -6.52 -4.61 -21.63
CA GLY A 92 -6.98 -3.57 -22.55
C GLY A 92 -8.16 -2.75 -22.03
N LYS A 93 -8.39 -2.74 -20.72
CA LYS A 93 -9.51 -2.03 -20.09
C LYS A 93 -9.15 -0.58 -19.76
N ASP A 94 -10.16 0.28 -19.85
CA ASP A 94 -10.07 1.66 -19.41
C ASP A 94 -10.14 1.72 -17.87
N ILE A 95 -8.99 2.03 -17.26
CA ILE A 95 -8.79 2.07 -15.80
C ILE A 95 -9.80 3.00 -15.11
N GLU A 96 -10.15 4.13 -15.73
CA GLU A 96 -11.00 5.15 -15.09
C GLU A 96 -12.49 4.77 -15.11
N LYS A 97 -12.87 3.81 -15.96
CA LYS A 97 -14.25 3.28 -16.02
C LYS A 97 -14.48 2.14 -15.02
N GLU A 98 -13.42 1.57 -14.47
CA GLU A 98 -13.47 0.47 -13.52
C GLU A 98 -13.69 1.03 -12.12
N THR A 99 -14.92 0.99 -11.62
CA THR A 99 -15.41 1.62 -10.38
C THR A 99 -14.46 1.53 -9.19
N MET A 100 -13.76 0.41 -9.01
CA MET A 100 -12.87 0.20 -7.87
C MET A 100 -11.62 1.10 -7.91
N VAL A 101 -11.07 1.39 -9.09
CA VAL A 101 -9.84 2.17 -9.23
C VAL A 101 -9.99 3.62 -8.74
N PRO A 102 -10.96 4.43 -9.21
CA PRO A 102 -11.11 5.80 -8.75
C PRO A 102 -11.49 5.88 -7.26
N ILE A 103 -12.26 4.92 -6.75
CA ILE A 103 -12.58 4.84 -5.32
C ILE A 103 -11.30 4.59 -4.50
N MET A 104 -10.51 3.58 -4.86
CA MET A 104 -9.26 3.27 -4.14
C MET A 104 -8.25 4.41 -4.22
N ARG A 105 -8.10 5.04 -5.39
CA ARG A 105 -7.22 6.21 -5.56
C ARG A 105 -7.65 7.35 -4.63
N ARG A 106 -8.95 7.64 -4.58
CA ARG A 106 -9.49 8.70 -3.74
C ARG A 106 -9.37 8.37 -2.25
N ALA A 107 -9.60 7.12 -1.85
CA ALA A 107 -9.40 6.68 -0.47
C ALA A 107 -7.93 6.85 -0.02
N ILE A 108 -6.96 6.51 -0.88
CA ILE A 108 -5.52 6.72 -0.63
C ILE A 108 -5.20 8.21 -0.44
N GLU A 109 -5.76 9.09 -1.27
CA GLU A 109 -5.58 10.54 -1.12
C GLU A 109 -6.12 11.06 0.22
N LEU A 110 -7.31 10.61 0.63
CA LEU A 110 -7.92 10.97 1.90
C LEU A 110 -7.12 10.42 3.09
N MET A 111 -6.61 9.20 3.01
CA MET A 111 -5.74 8.65 4.04
C MET A 111 -4.42 9.42 4.16
N ARG A 112 -3.84 9.85 3.02
CA ARG A 112 -2.65 10.71 3.02
C ARG A 112 -2.90 12.07 3.66
N SER A 113 -4.14 12.60 3.61
CA SER A 113 -4.50 13.83 4.32
C SER A 113 -4.78 13.63 5.82
N GLY A 114 -4.66 12.40 6.31
CA GLY A 114 -4.82 12.06 7.72
C GLY A 114 -6.20 11.54 8.09
N MET A 115 -7.05 11.23 7.10
CA MET A 115 -8.34 10.57 7.34
C MET A 115 -8.12 9.09 7.73
N ASP A 116 -8.94 8.59 8.64
CA ASP A 116 -8.97 7.17 8.96
C ASP A 116 -9.43 6.35 7.75
N GLU A 117 -8.97 5.10 7.64
CA GLU A 117 -9.23 4.22 6.51
C GLU A 117 -10.72 4.00 6.24
N ASP A 118 -11.52 3.71 7.28
CA ASP A 118 -12.94 3.41 7.11
C ASP A 118 -13.69 4.66 6.62
N ALA A 119 -13.35 5.82 7.19
CA ALA A 119 -13.89 7.11 6.77
C ALA A 119 -13.46 7.47 5.34
N ALA A 120 -12.20 7.24 4.98
CA ALA A 120 -11.67 7.51 3.65
C ALA A 120 -12.33 6.64 2.59
N GLN A 121 -12.53 5.35 2.86
CA GLN A 121 -13.22 4.43 1.94
C GLN A 121 -14.70 4.81 1.79
N SER A 122 -15.38 5.12 2.90
CA SER A 122 -16.78 5.54 2.87
C SER A 122 -16.96 6.84 2.09
N GLN A 123 -16.12 7.85 2.36
CA GLN A 123 -16.18 9.14 1.68
C GLN A 123 -15.82 9.01 0.20
N ALA A 124 -14.76 8.28 -0.15
CA ALA A 124 -14.39 8.04 -1.54
C ALA A 124 -15.51 7.35 -2.34
N SER A 125 -16.20 6.39 -1.72
CA SER A 125 -17.35 5.71 -2.32
C SER A 125 -18.54 6.66 -2.51
N ALA A 126 -18.85 7.49 -1.51
CA ALA A 126 -19.91 8.49 -1.59
C ALA A 126 -19.64 9.52 -2.70
N GLU A 127 -18.42 10.07 -2.74
CA GLU A 127 -18.00 11.02 -3.79
C GLU A 127 -18.08 10.41 -5.19
N TYR A 128 -17.77 9.11 -5.34
CA TYR A 128 -17.89 8.42 -6.61
C TYR A 128 -19.35 8.25 -7.05
N ILE A 129 -20.23 7.83 -6.12
CA ILE A 129 -21.67 7.68 -6.40
C ILE A 129 -22.27 9.02 -6.81
N GLU A 130 -21.97 10.09 -6.06
CA GLU A 130 -22.43 11.44 -6.36
C GLU A 130 -21.99 11.90 -7.76
N LYS A 131 -20.70 11.74 -8.10
CA LYS A 131 -20.19 12.09 -9.43
C LYS A 131 -20.83 11.26 -10.56
N ARG A 132 -21.02 9.97 -10.33
CA ARG A 132 -21.66 9.07 -11.30
C ARG A 132 -23.10 9.48 -11.56
N ASP A 133 -23.85 9.79 -10.50
CA ASP A 133 -25.27 10.13 -10.59
C ASP A 133 -25.45 11.52 -11.21
N ALA A 134 -24.61 12.50 -10.85
CA ALA A 134 -24.56 13.81 -11.50
C ALA A 134 -24.24 13.74 -13.01
N GLY A 135 -23.34 12.83 -13.42
CA GLY A 135 -23.00 12.63 -14.83
C GLY A 135 -24.13 11.99 -15.65
N LYS A 136 -25.00 11.19 -15.03
CA LYS A 136 -26.19 10.63 -15.67
C LYS A 136 -27.28 11.67 -15.87
N SER A 137 -27.51 12.53 -14.87
CA SER A 137 -28.50 13.61 -14.96
C SER A 137 -28.16 14.69 -15.99
N GLN A 138 -26.92 14.79 -16.45
CA GLN A 138 -26.49 15.73 -17.50
C GLN A 138 -26.58 15.17 -18.93
N GLN A 139 -26.81 13.86 -19.10
CA GLN A 139 -26.97 13.22 -20.41
C GLN A 139 -28.43 13.13 -20.87
N GLU A 140 -29.38 13.59 -20.06
CA GLU A 140 -30.79 13.79 -20.44
C GLU A 140 -31.09 15.29 -20.61
N PRO A 141 -30.79 15.88 -21.78
CA PRO A 141 -31.62 16.94 -22.34
C PRO A 141 -32.41 16.36 -23.52
N GLU A 142 -33.73 16.52 -23.48
CA GLU A 142 -34.66 16.25 -24.59
C GLU A 142 -34.22 16.91 -25.92
#